data_AF-A0A0D1JF13-F1
#
_entry.id   AF-A0A0D1JF13-F1
#
_cell.length_a   1.000
_cell.length_b   1.000
_cell.length_c   1.000
_cell.angle_alpha   90.00
_cell.angle_beta   90.00
_cell.angle_gamma   90.00
#
_symmetry.space_group_name_H-M   'P 1'
#
loop_
_entity.id
_entity.type
_entity.pdbx_description
1 polymer ?
#
loop_
_entity_poly.entity_id
_entity_poly.type
_entity_poly.pdbx_seq_one_letter_code
_entity_poly.pdbx_strand_id
1 'polypeptide(L)'
;MRVSAKNVMKQKSFHKGINKLVQEGAVQLYRSYTTNDYILGAVGQLQFEVFKFRMKNEYNSDVVMEPMGKKTARWIDPEQLDENMSASRNILVKDIP
;
A
#
# COMPACT_ATOMS: atom_id res chain seq x y z
N MET A 1 -2.09 -2.01 5.78
CA MET A 1 -0.69 -2.17 6.23
C MET A 1 0.16 -1.10 5.58
N ARG A 2 1.06 -0.43 6.29
CA ARG A 2 2.09 0.40 5.63
C ARG A 2 3.18 -0.52 5.09
N VAL A 3 3.66 -0.30 3.87
CA VAL A 3 4.68 -1.15 3.24
C VAL A 3 5.87 -0.33 2.75
N SER A 4 7.08 -0.84 2.98
CA SER A 4 8.32 -0.25 2.50
C SER A 4 9.32 -1.33 2.08
N ALA A 5 10.25 -0.98 1.19
CA ALA A 5 11.34 -1.87 0.82
C ALA A 5 12.35 -1.95 1.98
N LYS A 6 12.76 -3.16 2.37
CA LYS A 6 13.78 -3.35 3.41
C LYS A 6 15.16 -2.86 2.96
N ASN A 7 15.46 -2.97 1.66
CA ASN A 7 16.73 -2.57 1.07
C ASN A 7 16.50 -1.58 -0.08
N VAL A 8 17.06 -0.37 0.07
CA VAL A 8 16.94 0.73 -0.89
C VAL A 8 17.55 0.37 -2.26
N MET A 9 18.60 -0.46 -2.29
CA MET A 9 19.21 -0.91 -3.55
C MET A 9 18.26 -1.73 -4.42
N LYS A 10 17.20 -2.30 -3.84
CA LYS A 10 16.19 -3.12 -4.54
C LYS A 10 14.92 -2.34 -4.87
N GLN A 11 14.94 -1.00 -4.81
CA GLN A 11 13.76 -0.16 -5.03
C GLN A 11 13.10 -0.36 -6.41
N LYS A 12 13.91 -0.55 -7.48
CA LYS A 12 13.36 -0.85 -8.82
C LYS A 12 12.56 -2.16 -8.84
N SER A 13 13.09 -3.21 -8.22
CA SER A 13 12.41 -4.50 -8.14
C SER A 13 11.17 -4.42 -7.26
N PHE A 14 11.25 -3.67 -6.16
CA PHE A 14 10.13 -3.40 -5.27
C PHE A 14 8.95 -2.73 -6.00
N HIS A 15 9.20 -1.63 -6.71
CA HIS A 15 8.14 -0.95 -7.47
C HIS A 15 7.57 -1.84 -8.58
N LYS A 16 8.43 -2.60 -9.28
CA LYS A 16 7.98 -3.55 -10.32
C LYS A 16 7.05 -4.63 -9.73
N GLY A 17 7.43 -5.20 -8.59
CA GLY A 17 6.64 -6.23 -7.90
C GLY A 17 5.32 -5.70 -7.39
N ILE A 18 5.32 -4.53 -6.74
CA ILE A 18 4.09 -3.85 -6.30
C ILE A 18 3.13 -3.68 -7.48
N ASN A 19 3.57 -3.04 -8.56
CA ASN A 19 2.69 -2.70 -9.67
C ASN A 19 2.09 -3.97 -10.29
N LYS A 20 2.86 -5.04 -10.42
CA LYS A 20 2.36 -6.28 -11.03
C LYS A 20 1.35 -7.00 -10.12
N LEU A 21 1.63 -7.10 -8.82
CA LEU A 21 0.75 -7.75 -7.86
C LEU A 21 -0.57 -6.98 -7.65
N VAL A 22 -0.53 -5.64 -7.75
CA VAL A 22 -1.71 -4.78 -7.70
C VAL A 22 -2.57 -4.96 -8.96
N GLN A 23 -1.95 -4.97 -10.15
CA GLN A 23 -2.65 -5.24 -11.41
C GLN A 23 -3.32 -6.62 -11.47
N GLU A 24 -2.76 -7.61 -10.77
CA GLU A 24 -3.35 -8.94 -10.63
C GLU A 24 -4.50 -9.01 -9.61
N GLY A 25 -4.74 -7.93 -8.87
CA GLY A 25 -5.78 -7.86 -7.82
C GLY A 25 -5.41 -8.60 -6.54
N ALA A 26 -4.13 -8.92 -6.31
CA ALA A 26 -3.71 -9.61 -5.09
C ALA A 26 -3.91 -8.73 -3.85
N VAL A 27 -3.67 -7.42 -3.98
CA VAL A 27 -3.84 -6.39 -2.96
C VAL A 27 -4.18 -5.05 -3.63
N GLN A 28 -4.80 -4.14 -2.89
CA GLN A 28 -4.97 -2.75 -3.31
C GLN A 28 -3.79 -1.91 -2.82
N LEU A 29 -3.29 -0.99 -3.65
CA LEU A 29 -2.23 -0.06 -3.27
C LEU A 29 -2.78 1.36 -3.17
N TYR A 30 -2.56 1.96 -2.02
CA TYR A 30 -2.84 3.38 -1.80
C TYR A 30 -1.55 4.13 -1.51
N ARG A 31 -1.57 5.44 -1.80
CA ARG A 31 -0.49 6.36 -1.47
C ARG A 31 -1.00 7.51 -0.62
N SER A 32 -0.34 7.74 0.51
CA SER A 32 -0.66 8.84 1.41
C SER A 32 -0.40 10.19 0.74
N TYR A 33 -1.34 11.12 0.86
CA TYR A 33 -1.17 12.50 0.36
C TYR A 33 -0.10 13.27 1.15
N THR A 34 0.00 13.02 2.46
CA THR A 34 0.88 13.79 3.35
C THR A 34 2.28 13.22 3.43
N THR A 35 2.42 11.89 3.52
CA THR A 35 3.71 11.23 3.76
C THR A 35 4.30 10.57 2.51
N ASN A 36 3.53 10.46 1.43
CA ASN A 36 3.89 9.65 0.25
C ASN A 36 4.13 8.16 0.54
N ASP A 37 3.77 7.68 1.73
CA ASP A 37 3.89 6.26 2.10
C ASP A 37 2.97 5.38 1.24
N TYR A 38 3.45 4.17 0.93
CA TYR A 38 2.63 3.11 0.35
C TYR A 38 1.85 2.36 1.43
N ILE A 39 0.56 2.19 1.19
CA ILE A 39 -0.37 1.53 2.09
C ILE A 39 -1.08 0.42 1.30
N LEU A 40 -1.01 -0.81 1.79
CA LEU A 40 -1.71 -1.96 1.22
C LEU A 40 -3.07 -2.15 1.90
N GLY A 41 -4.11 -2.29 1.08
CA GLY A 41 -5.44 -2.75 1.46
C GLY A 41 -5.70 -4.18 1.01
N ALA A 42 -6.37 -4.95 1.86
CA ALA A 42 -6.80 -6.31 1.55
C ALA A 42 -8.05 -6.66 2.37
N VAL A 43 -8.82 -7.64 1.89
CA VAL A 43 -10.01 -8.17 2.56
C VAL A 43 -9.62 -9.11 3.71
N GLY A 44 -8.53 -9.86 3.55
CA GLY A 44 -8.07 -10.84 4.53
C GLY A 44 -6.56 -10.80 4.77
N GLN A 45 -6.14 -11.30 5.94
CA GLN A 45 -4.73 -11.32 6.34
C GLN A 45 -3.84 -12.12 5.36
N LEU A 46 -4.35 -13.22 4.82
CA LEU A 46 -3.62 -14.08 3.89
C LEU A 46 -3.11 -13.32 2.66
N GLN A 47 -3.83 -12.30 2.18
CA GLN A 47 -3.40 -11.50 1.02
C GLN A 47 -2.09 -10.74 1.30
N PHE A 48 -1.88 -10.26 2.54
CA PHE A 48 -0.61 -9.64 2.93
C PHE A 48 0.53 -10.66 2.98
N GLU A 49 0.26 -11.86 3.48
CA GLU A 49 1.23 -12.96 3.55
C GLU A 49 1.64 -13.43 2.14
N VAL A 50 0.66 -13.62 1.26
CA VAL A 50 0.87 -13.96 -0.16
C VAL A 50 1.65 -12.86 -0.86
N PHE A 51 1.30 -11.59 -0.67
CA PHE A 51 2.05 -10.47 -1.25
C PHE A 51 3.52 -10.51 -0.79
N LYS A 52 3.77 -10.65 0.53
CA LYS A 52 5.14 -10.69 1.07
C LYS A 52 5.93 -11.86 0.50
N PHE A 53 5.30 -13.04 0.38
CA PHE A 53 5.91 -14.22 -0.21
C PHE A 53 6.26 -14.00 -1.69
N ARG A 54 5.32 -13.48 -2.49
CA ARG A 54 5.54 -13.24 -3.93
C ARG A 54 6.60 -12.17 -4.18
N MET A 55 6.60 -11.08 -3.41
CA MET A 55 7.65 -10.05 -3.47
C MET A 55 9.05 -10.64 -3.27
N LYS A 56 9.20 -11.57 -2.32
CA LYS A 56 10.47 -12.23 -2.06
C LYS A 56 10.86 -13.22 -3.17
N ASN A 57 9.93 -14.05 -3.64
CA ASN A 57 10.25 -15.14 -4.57
C ASN A 57 10.32 -14.69 -6.03
N GLU A 58 9.41 -13.83 -6.49
CA GLU A 58 9.33 -13.39 -7.89
C GLU A 58 10.20 -12.15 -8.17
N TYR A 59 10.37 -11.29 -7.16
CA TYR A 59 11.05 -10.00 -7.31
C TYR A 59 12.31 -9.87 -6.45
N ASN A 60 12.69 -10.92 -5.71
CA ASN A 60 13.82 -10.90 -4.79
C ASN A 60 13.81 -9.67 -3.87
N SER A 61 12.62 -9.18 -3.48
CA SER A 61 12.43 -7.93 -2.78
C SER A 61 11.85 -8.19 -1.40
N ASP A 62 12.65 -7.98 -0.36
CA ASP A 62 12.18 -8.04 1.01
C ASP A 62 11.40 -6.77 1.37
N VAL A 63 10.19 -6.96 1.88
CA VAL A 63 9.30 -5.88 2.29
C VAL A 63 9.10 -5.87 3.80
N VAL A 64 9.04 -4.67 4.36
CA VAL A 64 8.62 -4.42 5.74
C VAL A 64 7.16 -4.01 5.70
N MET A 65 6.34 -4.69 6.51
CA MET A 65 4.92 -4.37 6.65
C MET A 65 4.63 -3.98 8.08
N GLU A 66 4.04 -2.81 8.26
CA GLU A 66 3.70 -2.27 9.57
C GLU A 66 2.18 -2.15 9.72
N PRO A 67 1.61 -2.71 10.79
CA PRO A 67 0.18 -2.56 11.06
C PRO A 67 -0.15 -1.10 11.39
N MET A 68 -1.26 -0.61 10.86
CA MET A 68 -1.72 0.79 11.06
C MET A 68 -2.93 0.86 11.99
N GLY A 69 -3.11 -0.15 12.83
CA GLY A 69 -4.34 -0.35 13.62
C GLY A 69 -5.54 -0.75 12.77
N LYS A 70 -6.74 -0.75 13.39
CA LYS A 70 -8.00 -1.00 12.69
C LYS A 70 -8.40 0.26 11.91
N LYS A 71 -8.38 0.18 10.58
CA LYS A 71 -8.83 1.25 9.68
C LYS A 71 -9.78 0.66 8.64
N THR A 72 -10.80 1.43 8.27
CA THR A 72 -11.74 1.11 7.20
C THR A 72 -11.58 2.14 6.09
N ALA A 73 -11.46 1.70 4.85
CA ALA A 73 -11.37 2.60 3.69
C ALA A 73 -12.79 3.01 3.24
N ARG A 74 -12.92 4.27 2.82
CA ARG A 74 -14.12 4.83 2.21
C ARG A 74 -13.68 5.69 1.03
N TRP A 75 -14.37 5.54 -0.09
CA TRP A 75 -14.24 6.47 -1.20
C TRP A 75 -14.86 7.80 -0.82
N ILE A 76 -14.22 8.90 -1.24
CA ILE A 76 -14.74 10.24 -1.05
C ILE A 76 -15.29 10.72 -2.40
N ASP A 77 -16.32 11.56 -2.34
CA ASP A 77 -16.78 12.25 -3.53
C ASP A 77 -15.68 13.23 -4.01
N PRO A 78 -15.29 13.23 -5.30
CA PRO A 78 -14.33 14.20 -5.83
C PRO A 78 -14.68 15.66 -5.54
N GLU A 79 -15.97 16.02 -5.44
CA GLU A 79 -16.41 17.38 -5.13
C GLU A 79 -16.11 17.79 -3.67
N GLN A 80 -15.92 16.80 -2.80
CA GLN A 80 -15.64 16.98 -1.37
C GLN A 80 -14.15 16.82 -1.03
N LEU A 81 -13.29 16.63 -2.04
CA LEU A 81 -11.86 16.44 -1.85
C LEU A 81 -11.18 17.74 -1.42
N ASP A 82 -10.65 17.75 -0.20
CA ASP A 82 -9.67 18.71 0.28
C ASP A 82 -8.39 17.97 0.72
N GLU A 83 -7.24 18.35 0.16
CA GLU A 83 -5.95 17.72 0.43
C GLU A 83 -5.53 17.84 1.91
N ASN A 84 -6.10 18.80 2.64
CA ASN A 84 -5.86 19.01 4.07
C ASN A 84 -6.82 18.23 4.98
N MET A 85 -7.69 17.38 4.45
CA MET A 85 -8.61 16.55 5.24
C MET A 85 -7.92 15.48 6.11
N SER A 86 -6.62 15.31 5.95
CA SER A 86 -5.82 14.42 6.80
C SER A 86 -5.69 15.00 8.21
N ALA A 87 -6.32 14.36 9.18
CA ALA A 87 -6.24 14.67 10.60
C ALA A 87 -5.62 13.50 11.37
N SER A 88 -5.46 13.61 12.69
CA SER A 88 -4.89 12.52 13.51
C SER A 88 -5.70 11.22 13.46
N ARG A 89 -6.98 11.27 13.09
CA ARG A 89 -7.92 10.13 13.13
C ARG A 89 -8.17 9.48 11.76
N ASN A 90 -7.93 10.17 10.66
CA ASN A 90 -8.13 9.69 9.29
C ASN A 90 -6.85 9.90 8.48
N ILE A 91 -6.73 9.22 7.35
CA ILE A 91 -5.59 9.39 6.45
C ILE A 91 -6.19 9.52 5.06
N LEU A 92 -5.93 10.65 4.40
CA LEU A 92 -6.30 10.79 3.00
C LEU A 92 -5.28 10.04 2.15
N VAL A 93 -5.79 9.13 1.32
CA VAL A 93 -4.96 8.28 0.47
C VAL A 93 -5.52 8.29 -0.95
N LYS A 94 -4.62 8.26 -1.93
CA LYS A 94 -4.95 8.09 -3.34
C LYS A 94 -4.87 6.62 -3.69
N ASP A 95 -5.89 6.10 -4.36
CA ASP A 95 -5.82 4.75 -4.93
C ASP A 95 -4.94 4.76 -6.19
N ILE A 96 -4.03 3.79 -6.26
CA ILE A 96 -3.11 3.61 -7.39
C ILE A 96 -3.51 2.31 -8.10
N PRO A 97 -4.15 2.39 -9.27
CA PRO A 97 -4.45 1.24 -10.11
C PRO A 97 -3.18 0.64 -10.77
#